data_AF-A0A2T2S181-F1
#
_entry.id   AF-A0A2T2S181-F1
#
_cell.length_a   1.000
_cell.length_b   1.000
_cell.length_c   1.000
_cell.angle_alpha   90.00
_cell.angle_beta   90.00
_cell.angle_gamma   90.00
#
_symmetry.space_group_name_H-M   'P 1'
#
loop_
_entity.id
_entity.type
_entity.pdbx_description
1 polymer ?
#
loop_
_entity_poly.entity_id
_entity_poly.type
_entity_poly.pdbx_seq_one_letter_code
_entity_poly.pdbx_strand_id
1 'polypeptide(L)'
;MKPRLVLALARLKRSKLPQVAGFTLIELLVAAAMGSIVVAATGIGLMAILRSDARSENLTRQRTELSRALDFIGEETKMATAIGSSGSEPGEFDCNNASGVLTLDIPSVDPKIVYYTKPVSSDSNWLSPESIYRWGPSFDGGGEYGNPSNPDGWNCNLLVDSIASDGFQVTVNGTREAELVLEGKMDDETYKVETTVFARAQ
;
A
#
# COMPACT_ATOMS: atom_id res chain seq x y z
N MET A 1 -45.85 84.80 -51.72
CA MET A 1 -45.31 83.95 -50.64
C MET A 1 -45.66 82.49 -50.90
N LYS A 2 -44.66 81.65 -51.17
CA LYS A 2 -44.69 80.16 -51.08
C LYS A 2 -43.22 79.68 -50.99
N PRO A 3 -42.83 78.86 -50.00
CA PRO A 3 -41.43 78.61 -49.68
C PRO A 3 -40.83 77.44 -50.50
N ARG A 4 -39.52 77.51 -50.72
CA ARG A 4 -38.69 76.46 -51.34
C ARG A 4 -38.47 75.31 -50.35
N LEU A 5 -38.76 74.09 -50.78
CA LEU A 5 -38.49 72.85 -50.05
C LEU A 5 -37.03 72.45 -50.33
N VAL A 6 -36.15 72.59 -49.34
CA VAL A 6 -34.76 72.17 -49.43
C VAL A 6 -34.68 70.70 -49.02
N LEU A 7 -34.19 69.87 -49.95
CA LEU A 7 -33.93 68.45 -49.82
C LEU A 7 -32.70 68.23 -48.93
N ALA A 8 -32.86 67.64 -47.74
CA ALA A 8 -31.73 67.21 -46.90
C ALA A 8 -31.47 65.71 -47.13
N LEU A 9 -30.56 65.40 -48.06
CA LEU A 9 -30.03 64.04 -48.22
C LEU A 9 -29.07 63.73 -47.06
N ALA A 10 -29.53 62.92 -46.10
CA ALA A 10 -28.67 62.37 -45.07
C ALA A 10 -27.69 61.35 -45.70
N ARG A 11 -26.42 61.72 -45.79
CA ARG A 11 -25.32 60.79 -46.11
C ARG A 11 -25.12 59.83 -44.94
N LEU A 12 -25.56 58.58 -45.07
CA LEU A 12 -25.21 57.51 -44.15
C LEU A 12 -23.70 57.20 -44.27
N LYS A 13 -22.95 57.50 -43.20
CA LYS A 13 -21.52 57.24 -43.08
C LYS A 13 -21.31 55.73 -42.89
N ARG A 14 -20.90 55.04 -43.95
CA ARG A 14 -20.57 53.61 -43.94
C ARG A 14 -19.36 53.37 -43.03
N SER A 15 -19.54 52.67 -41.91
CA SER A 15 -18.43 52.23 -41.05
C SER A 15 -17.62 51.15 -41.79
N LYS A 16 -16.30 51.33 -41.87
CA LYS A 16 -15.40 50.26 -42.32
C LYS A 16 -15.39 49.18 -41.24
N LEU A 17 -15.84 47.98 -41.58
CA LEU A 17 -15.59 46.80 -40.74
C LEU A 17 -14.07 46.66 -40.57
N PRO A 18 -13.57 46.41 -39.35
CA PRO A 18 -12.14 46.21 -39.14
C PRO A 18 -11.68 45.03 -40.00
N GLN A 19 -10.72 45.29 -40.88
CA GLN A 19 -10.13 44.31 -41.75
C GLN A 19 -9.18 43.47 -40.91
N VAL A 20 -9.58 42.23 -40.59
CA VAL A 20 -8.74 41.30 -39.83
C VAL A 20 -7.58 40.89 -40.73
N ALA A 21 -6.36 41.30 -40.37
CA ALA A 21 -5.16 40.83 -41.04
C ALA A 21 -4.98 39.33 -40.77
N GLY A 22 -4.75 38.54 -41.82
CA GLY A 22 -4.43 37.11 -41.69
C GLY A 22 -3.00 36.89 -41.20
N PHE A 23 -2.71 35.69 -40.68
CA PHE A 23 -1.37 35.32 -40.22
C PHE A 23 -0.41 35.07 -41.39
N THR A 24 0.83 35.48 -41.20
CA THR A 24 1.94 35.16 -42.10
C THR A 24 2.49 33.76 -41.82
N LEU A 25 3.13 33.14 -42.81
CA LEU A 25 3.69 31.78 -42.68
C LEU A 25 4.74 31.68 -41.55
N ILE A 26 5.54 32.73 -41.37
CA ILE A 26 6.57 32.77 -40.33
C ILE A 26 5.96 32.85 -38.92
N GLU A 27 4.88 33.60 -38.73
CA GLU A 27 4.18 33.66 -37.43
C GLU A 27 3.59 32.29 -37.05
N LEU A 28 3.05 31.56 -38.03
CA LEU A 28 2.51 30.22 -37.79
C LEU A 28 3.62 29.21 -37.43
N LEU A 29 4.79 29.33 -38.07
CA LEU A 29 5.94 28.49 -37.78
C LEU A 29 6.50 28.77 -36.37
N VAL A 30 6.61 30.05 -36.00
CA VAL A 30 7.03 30.45 -34.64
C VAL A 30 6.02 29.97 -33.60
N ALA A 31 4.71 30.16 -33.85
CA ALA A 31 3.66 29.69 -32.95
C ALA A 31 3.70 28.17 -32.78
N ALA A 32 3.89 27.40 -33.86
CA ALA A 32 4.03 25.95 -33.80
C ALA A 32 5.28 25.51 -33.03
N ALA A 33 6.41 26.19 -33.24
CA ALA A 33 7.66 25.90 -32.53
C ALA A 33 7.55 26.22 -31.02
N MET A 34 6.93 27.34 -30.66
CA MET A 34 6.69 27.68 -29.25
C MET A 34 5.68 26.72 -28.62
N GLY A 35 4.62 26.35 -29.33
CA GLY A 35 3.62 25.40 -28.86
C GLY A 35 4.20 24.02 -28.60
N SER A 36 5.06 23.51 -29.48
CA SER A 36 5.69 22.19 -29.29
C SER A 36 6.60 22.15 -28.06
N ILE A 37 7.34 23.23 -27.78
CA ILE A 37 8.17 23.36 -26.58
C ILE A 37 7.31 23.28 -25.31
N VAL A 38 6.18 24.01 -25.29
CA VAL A 38 5.26 23.98 -24.15
C VAL A 38 4.63 22.60 -23.96
N VAL A 39 4.19 21.95 -25.04
CA VAL A 39 3.64 20.59 -24.99
C VAL A 39 4.68 19.58 -24.49
N ALA A 40 5.94 19.70 -24.95
CA ALA A 40 7.01 18.84 -24.47
C ALA A 40 7.29 19.05 -22.97
N ALA A 41 7.37 20.29 -22.52
CA ALA A 41 7.60 20.62 -21.11
C ALA A 41 6.45 20.13 -20.21
N THR A 42 5.20 20.32 -20.64
CA THR A 42 4.02 19.83 -19.90
C THR A 42 3.94 18.31 -19.89
N GLY A 43 4.34 17.63 -20.97
CA GLY A 43 4.42 16.17 -21.01
C GLY A 43 5.38 15.60 -19.96
N ILE A 44 6.55 16.22 -19.77
CA ILE A 44 7.50 15.85 -18.71
C ILE A 44 6.89 16.09 -17.32
N GLY A 45 6.23 17.24 -17.13
CA GLY A 45 5.55 17.57 -15.88
C GLY A 45 4.46 16.58 -15.50
N LEU A 46 3.60 16.21 -16.45
CA LEU A 46 2.54 15.21 -16.22
C LEU A 46 3.12 13.85 -15.86
N MET A 47 4.17 13.40 -16.55
CA MET A 47 4.84 12.13 -16.22
C MET A 47 5.45 12.14 -14.82
N ALA A 48 5.98 13.26 -14.37
CA ALA A 48 6.49 13.39 -13.00
C ALA A 48 5.36 13.24 -11.97
N ILE A 49 4.20 13.86 -12.23
CA ILE A 49 3.01 13.74 -11.36
C ILE A 49 2.52 12.29 -11.33
N LEU A 50 2.33 11.65 -12.48
CA LEU A 50 1.84 10.26 -12.55
C LEU A 50 2.77 9.28 -11.83
N ARG A 51 4.09 9.46 -11.94
CA ARG A 51 5.07 8.63 -11.21
C ARG A 51 5.00 8.87 -9.70
N SER A 52 4.83 10.12 -9.29
CA SER A 52 4.66 10.48 -7.88
C SER A 52 3.39 9.87 -7.31
N ASP A 53 2.28 9.97 -8.03
CA ASP A 53 0.98 9.43 -7.60
C ASP A 53 1.05 7.90 -7.49
N ALA A 54 1.58 7.23 -8.51
CA ALA A 54 1.75 5.77 -8.49
C ALA A 54 2.62 5.31 -7.31
N ARG A 55 3.71 6.04 -7.02
CA ARG A 55 4.57 5.74 -5.86
C ARG A 55 3.83 5.94 -4.55
N SER A 56 3.14 7.07 -4.39
CA SER A 56 2.37 7.37 -3.18
C SER A 56 1.27 6.34 -2.94
N GLU A 57 0.56 5.93 -3.99
CA GLU A 57 -0.51 4.93 -3.89
C GLU A 57 0.03 3.57 -3.45
N ASN A 58 1.15 3.11 -4.03
CA ASN A 58 1.77 1.86 -3.63
C ASN A 58 2.25 1.90 -2.16
N LEU A 59 2.86 3.01 -1.72
CA LEU A 59 3.27 3.19 -0.31
C LEU A 59 2.07 3.14 0.65
N THR A 60 0.95 3.78 0.28
CA THR A 60 -0.27 3.74 1.08
C THR A 60 -0.86 2.33 1.14
N ARG A 61 -0.89 1.60 0.01
CA ARG A 61 -1.35 0.21 0.00
C ARG A 61 -0.48 -0.66 0.90
N GLN A 62 0.83 -0.54 0.80
CA GLN A 62 1.76 -1.35 1.60
C GLN A 62 1.60 -1.09 3.11
N ARG A 63 1.51 0.18 3.52
CA ARG A 63 1.21 0.54 4.92
C ARG A 63 -0.11 -0.07 5.39
N THR A 64 -1.14 -0.02 4.56
CA THR A 64 -2.45 -0.59 4.87
C THR A 64 -2.36 -2.10 5.07
N GLU A 65 -1.63 -2.81 4.20
CA GLU A 65 -1.45 -4.27 4.31
C GLU A 65 -0.63 -4.65 5.55
N LEU A 66 0.44 -3.91 5.90
CA LEU A 66 1.17 -4.16 7.14
C LEU A 66 0.31 -3.91 8.39
N SER A 67 -0.47 -2.82 8.40
CA SER A 67 -1.38 -2.54 9.52
C SER A 67 -2.41 -3.65 9.68
N ARG A 68 -2.99 -4.14 8.58
CA ARG A 68 -3.91 -5.29 8.61
C ARG A 68 -3.25 -6.57 9.11
N ALA A 69 -2.00 -6.84 8.70
CA ALA A 69 -1.26 -8.00 9.17
C ALA A 69 -0.99 -7.90 10.69
N LEU A 70 -0.58 -6.73 11.19
CA LEU A 70 -0.39 -6.51 12.62
C LEU A 70 -1.69 -6.57 13.41
N ASP A 71 -2.79 -6.02 12.89
CA ASP A 71 -4.10 -6.09 13.52
C ASP A 71 -4.55 -7.55 13.64
N PHE A 72 -4.35 -8.35 12.58
CA PHE A 72 -4.63 -9.78 12.58
C PHE A 72 -3.79 -10.54 13.63
N ILE A 73 -2.46 -10.33 13.66
CA ILE A 73 -1.58 -10.93 14.67
C ILE A 73 -2.02 -10.50 16.08
N GLY A 74 -2.38 -9.23 16.25
CA GLY A 74 -2.79 -8.67 17.52
C GLY A 74 -4.13 -9.22 18.01
N GLU A 75 -5.10 -9.44 17.11
CA GLU A 75 -6.36 -10.11 17.42
C GLU A 75 -6.13 -11.57 17.82
N GLU A 76 -5.28 -12.29 17.11
CA GLU A 76 -4.94 -13.66 17.49
C GLU A 76 -4.18 -13.72 18.82
N THR A 77 -3.32 -12.74 19.08
CA THR A 77 -2.62 -12.61 20.37
C THR A 77 -3.58 -12.34 21.52
N LYS A 78 -4.66 -11.56 21.31
CA LYS A 78 -5.70 -11.33 22.32
C LYS A 78 -6.48 -12.61 22.66
N MET A 79 -6.54 -13.57 21.74
CA MET A 79 -7.17 -14.88 22.00
C MET A 79 -6.26 -15.83 22.78
N ALA A 80 -4.94 -15.59 22.76
CA ALA A 80 -3.97 -16.41 23.46
C ALA A 80 -4.08 -16.27 24.98
N THR A 81 -3.77 -17.33 25.71
CA THR A 81 -3.55 -17.34 27.16
C THR A 81 -2.09 -17.09 27.54
N ALA A 82 -1.16 -17.43 26.64
CA ALA A 82 0.26 -17.15 26.81
C ALA A 82 0.92 -16.80 25.47
N ILE A 83 1.91 -15.92 25.55
CA ILE A 83 2.74 -15.46 24.44
C ILE A 83 4.16 -15.97 24.68
N GLY A 84 4.78 -16.55 23.65
CA GLY A 84 6.19 -16.92 23.65
C GLY A 84 6.94 -16.25 22.50
N SER A 85 8.25 -16.11 22.66
CA SER A 85 9.16 -15.63 21.62
C SER A 85 9.81 -16.81 20.89
N SER A 86 10.81 -16.52 20.07
CA SER A 86 11.71 -17.51 19.47
C SER A 86 12.18 -18.57 20.49
N GLY A 87 12.21 -19.83 20.07
CA GLY A 87 12.59 -20.98 20.90
C GLY A 87 11.46 -21.59 21.74
N SER A 88 10.22 -21.09 21.62
CA SER A 88 9.03 -21.60 22.31
C SER A 88 8.09 -22.40 21.39
N GLU A 89 8.55 -22.76 20.19
CA GLU A 89 7.79 -23.46 19.16
C GLU A 89 7.46 -24.90 19.58
N PRO A 90 6.30 -25.44 19.16
CA PRO A 90 5.97 -26.84 19.37
C PRO A 90 6.81 -27.76 18.47
N GLY A 91 6.98 -29.02 18.87
CA GLY A 91 7.84 -29.97 18.16
C GLY A 91 7.33 -30.37 16.76
N GLU A 92 6.05 -30.16 16.52
CA GLU A 92 5.35 -30.40 15.26
C GLU A 92 5.55 -29.26 14.24
N PHE A 93 6.05 -28.10 14.68
CA PHE A 93 6.32 -26.99 13.78
C PHE A 93 7.53 -27.32 12.89
N ASP A 94 7.28 -27.49 11.59
CA ASP A 94 8.32 -27.51 10.57
C ASP A 94 7.84 -26.84 9.27
N CYS A 95 8.08 -25.54 9.15
CA CYS A 95 7.95 -24.85 7.86
C CYS A 95 9.29 -24.88 7.09
N ASN A 96 9.98 -26.02 7.07
CA ASN A 96 11.31 -26.33 6.53
C ASN A 96 12.47 -25.55 7.18
N ASN A 97 12.63 -25.71 8.50
CA ASN A 97 13.69 -25.10 9.34
C ASN A 97 13.68 -23.55 9.43
N ALA A 98 12.50 -22.96 9.49
CA ALA A 98 12.34 -21.57 9.93
C ALA A 98 12.37 -21.47 11.46
N SER A 99 12.82 -20.34 12.01
CA SER A 99 12.70 -20.03 13.43
C SER A 99 11.44 -19.21 13.67
N GLY A 100 10.64 -19.57 14.66
CA GLY A 100 9.53 -18.74 15.12
C GLY A 100 10.06 -17.41 15.67
N VAL A 101 9.30 -16.35 15.42
CA VAL A 101 9.50 -15.03 16.03
C VAL A 101 8.50 -14.84 17.17
N LEU A 102 7.27 -15.31 16.97
CA LEU A 102 6.17 -15.22 17.93
C LEU A 102 5.42 -16.55 17.99
N THR A 103 5.11 -17.00 19.20
CA THR A 103 4.30 -18.19 19.45
C THR A 103 3.12 -17.85 20.34
N LEU A 104 1.95 -18.41 20.02
CA LEU A 104 0.70 -18.13 20.71
C LEU A 104 0.09 -19.44 21.23
N ASP A 105 -0.17 -19.46 22.52
CA ASP A 105 -0.89 -20.55 23.20
C ASP A 105 -2.36 -20.14 23.34
N ILE A 106 -3.24 -20.68 22.49
CA ILE A 106 -4.66 -20.34 22.45
C ILE A 106 -5.48 -21.50 23.02
N PRO A 107 -6.44 -21.24 23.93
CA PRO A 107 -7.31 -22.30 24.46
C PRO A 107 -8.04 -23.06 23.36
N SER A 108 -8.03 -24.39 23.44
CA SER A 108 -8.65 -25.30 22.46
C SER A 108 -7.96 -25.36 21.10
N VAL A 109 -6.76 -24.78 20.99
CA VAL A 109 -5.85 -24.94 19.86
C VAL A 109 -4.59 -25.65 20.34
N ASP A 110 -4.29 -26.81 19.76
CA ASP A 110 -3.14 -27.63 20.13
C ASP A 110 -2.55 -28.24 18.85
N PRO A 111 -1.29 -27.95 18.51
CA PRO A 111 -0.25 -27.28 19.29
C PRO A 111 -0.35 -25.73 19.30
N LYS A 112 0.71 -25.02 19.71
CA LYS A 112 0.77 -23.55 19.68
C LYS A 112 0.87 -23.01 18.25
N ILE A 113 0.27 -21.86 17.98
CA ILE A 113 0.40 -21.18 16.68
C ILE A 113 1.76 -20.48 16.60
N VAL A 114 2.42 -20.53 15.43
CA VAL A 114 3.75 -19.96 15.23
C VAL A 114 3.74 -18.95 14.09
N TYR A 115 4.25 -17.76 14.35
CA TYR A 115 4.58 -16.76 13.35
C TYR A 115 6.08 -16.73 13.13
N TYR A 116 6.50 -16.73 11.87
CA TYR A 116 7.90 -16.78 11.49
C TYR A 116 8.14 -15.99 10.20
N THR A 117 9.39 -15.58 9.98
CA THR A 117 9.80 -14.92 8.73
C THR A 117 10.59 -15.86 7.83
N LYS A 118 10.51 -15.62 6.53
CA LYS A 118 11.39 -16.24 5.55
C LYS A 118 11.89 -15.22 4.54
N PRO A 119 13.15 -15.33 4.10
CA PRO A 119 13.61 -14.59 2.94
C PRO A 119 12.84 -15.05 1.70
N VAL A 120 12.56 -14.11 0.82
CA VAL A 120 11.94 -14.39 -0.47
C VAL A 120 12.93 -15.14 -1.35
N SER A 121 12.56 -16.36 -1.76
CA SER A 121 13.34 -17.13 -2.74
C SER A 121 13.14 -16.58 -4.15
N SER A 122 14.16 -16.68 -5.01
CA SER A 122 14.12 -16.20 -6.40
C SER A 122 13.00 -16.80 -7.26
N ASP A 123 12.46 -17.96 -6.87
CA ASP A 123 11.38 -18.65 -7.57
C ASP A 123 9.98 -18.33 -7.02
N SER A 124 9.88 -17.42 -6.05
CA SER A 124 8.60 -17.02 -5.45
C SER A 124 8.06 -15.73 -6.06
N ASN A 125 6.73 -15.61 -6.14
CA ASN A 125 6.04 -14.39 -6.59
C ASN A 125 5.94 -13.32 -5.48
N TRP A 126 6.59 -13.53 -4.34
CA TRP A 126 6.51 -12.64 -3.18
C TRP A 126 7.54 -11.52 -3.26
N LEU A 127 7.21 -10.38 -2.67
CA LEU A 127 8.06 -9.20 -2.70
C LEU A 127 9.21 -9.30 -1.68
N SER A 128 10.43 -9.14 -2.18
CA SER A 128 11.68 -9.05 -1.40
C SER A 128 11.63 -7.88 -0.39
N PRO A 129 12.37 -7.95 0.74
CA PRO A 129 13.35 -8.98 1.12
C PRO A 129 12.80 -10.17 1.92
N GLU A 130 11.84 -9.95 2.82
CA GLU A 130 11.28 -11.01 3.66
C GLU A 130 9.75 -11.04 3.60
N SER A 131 9.19 -12.12 4.14
CA SER A 131 7.75 -12.33 4.24
C SER A 131 7.40 -12.99 5.57
N ILE A 132 6.29 -12.59 6.17
CA ILE A 132 5.74 -13.22 7.38
C ILE A 132 4.82 -14.36 6.98
N TYR A 133 5.00 -15.46 7.65
CA TYR A 133 4.14 -16.62 7.57
C TYR A 133 3.55 -16.95 8.94
N ARG A 134 2.39 -17.60 8.89
CA ARG A 134 1.71 -18.18 10.02
C ARG A 134 1.58 -19.68 9.81
N TRP A 135 1.99 -20.44 10.81
CA TRP A 135 1.70 -21.86 10.94
C TRP A 135 0.66 -22.07 12.04
N GLY A 136 -0.46 -22.66 11.66
CA GLY A 136 -1.63 -22.79 12.52
C GLY A 136 -2.79 -23.43 11.79
N PRO A 137 -3.92 -23.63 12.49
CA PRO A 137 -5.15 -24.12 11.85
C PRO A 137 -5.68 -23.07 10.87
N SER A 138 -6.36 -23.54 9.83
CA SER A 138 -7.09 -22.69 8.88
C SER A 138 -8.36 -22.13 9.52
N PHE A 139 -8.83 -20.98 9.04
CA PHE A 139 -10.15 -20.47 9.40
C PHE A 139 -11.22 -21.06 8.49
N ASP A 140 -12.38 -21.38 9.05
CA ASP A 140 -13.57 -21.73 8.28
C ASP A 140 -14.35 -20.47 7.81
N GLY A 141 -15.47 -20.67 7.11
CA GLY A 141 -16.30 -19.57 6.61
C GLY A 141 -16.98 -18.72 7.70
N GLY A 142 -16.96 -19.19 8.96
CA GLY A 142 -17.43 -18.45 10.13
C GLY A 142 -16.31 -17.71 10.87
N GLY A 143 -15.04 -17.90 10.46
CA GLY A 143 -13.88 -17.33 11.16
C GLY A 143 -13.44 -18.15 12.38
N GLU A 144 -13.94 -19.37 12.56
CA GLU A 144 -13.49 -20.29 13.60
C GLU A 144 -12.33 -21.15 13.10
N TYR A 145 -11.54 -21.70 14.03
CA TYR A 145 -10.46 -22.60 13.67
C TYR A 145 -10.99 -23.96 13.21
N GLY A 146 -10.64 -24.34 11.98
CA GLY A 146 -10.89 -25.67 11.46
C GLY A 146 -9.88 -26.68 12.02
N ASN A 147 -10.38 -27.76 12.65
CA ASN A 147 -9.58 -28.84 13.24
C ASN A 147 -8.37 -28.34 14.08
N PRO A 148 -8.61 -27.52 15.12
CA PRO A 148 -7.56 -26.84 15.87
C PRO A 148 -6.69 -27.77 16.73
N SER A 149 -7.01 -29.06 16.82
CA SER A 149 -6.26 -30.06 17.59
C SER A 149 -5.54 -31.09 16.72
N ASN A 150 -5.48 -30.87 15.40
CA ASN A 150 -4.86 -31.79 14.45
C ASN A 150 -3.77 -31.08 13.61
N PRO A 151 -2.50 -31.06 14.07
CA PRO A 151 -1.41 -30.38 13.38
C PRO A 151 -1.11 -30.92 11.98
N ASP A 152 -1.48 -32.17 11.66
CA ASP A 152 -1.27 -32.77 10.33
C ASP A 152 -1.99 -32.00 9.21
N GLY A 153 -3.04 -31.24 9.55
CA GLY A 153 -3.78 -30.39 8.61
C GLY A 153 -3.34 -28.93 8.58
N TRP A 154 -2.34 -28.55 9.38
CA TRP A 154 -1.90 -27.16 9.51
C TRP A 154 -0.98 -26.77 8.36
N ASN A 155 -1.13 -25.53 7.90
CA ASN A 155 -0.40 -25.04 6.74
C ASN A 155 0.40 -23.78 7.11
N CYS A 156 1.52 -23.63 6.43
CA CYS A 156 2.41 -22.48 6.48
C CYS A 156 1.90 -21.39 5.53
N ASN A 157 0.95 -20.57 5.98
CA ASN A 157 0.30 -19.57 5.13
C ASN A 157 1.08 -18.26 5.15
N LEU A 158 1.26 -17.66 3.98
CA LEU A 158 1.77 -16.29 3.88
C LEU A 158 0.74 -15.34 4.48
N LEU A 159 1.19 -14.44 5.36
CA LEU A 159 0.37 -13.34 5.87
C LEU A 159 0.65 -12.04 5.12
N VAL A 160 1.93 -11.68 4.98
CA VAL A 160 2.34 -10.43 4.32
C VAL A 160 3.76 -10.54 3.78
N ASP A 161 4.05 -9.84 2.69
CA ASP A 161 5.35 -9.78 2.04
C ASP A 161 5.95 -8.36 2.04
N SER A 162 7.09 -8.19 1.38
CA SER A 162 7.78 -6.89 1.29
C SER A 162 8.16 -6.29 2.64
N ILE A 163 8.40 -7.14 3.64
CA ILE A 163 8.90 -6.70 4.95
C ILE A 163 10.42 -6.55 4.89
N ALA A 164 10.99 -5.61 5.62
CA ALA A 164 12.44 -5.41 5.71
C ALA A 164 13.13 -6.68 6.26
N SER A 165 14.45 -6.78 6.05
CA SER A 165 15.23 -7.85 6.66
C SER A 165 15.17 -7.69 8.18
N ASP A 166 14.86 -8.75 8.91
CA ASP A 166 14.54 -8.68 10.36
C ASP A 166 13.40 -7.68 10.68
N GLY A 167 12.50 -7.46 9.71
CA GLY A 167 11.46 -6.44 9.79
C GLY A 167 10.33 -6.80 10.75
N PHE A 168 10.17 -8.08 11.12
CA PHE A 168 9.20 -8.50 12.12
C PHE A 168 9.91 -8.82 13.43
N GLN A 169 9.67 -8.00 14.45
CA GLN A 169 10.31 -8.12 15.75
C GLN A 169 9.26 -8.16 16.85
N VAL A 170 9.52 -9.01 17.84
CA VAL A 170 8.60 -9.21 18.98
C VAL A 170 9.39 -9.19 20.27
N THR A 171 8.99 -8.29 21.16
CA THR A 171 9.53 -8.22 22.52
C THR A 171 8.45 -8.67 23.49
N VAL A 172 8.62 -9.84 24.09
CA VAL A 172 7.68 -10.38 25.07
C VAL A 172 8.05 -9.90 26.46
N ASN A 173 7.09 -9.28 27.16
CA ASN A 173 7.24 -8.82 28.54
C ASN A 173 6.42 -9.76 29.46
N GLY A 174 7.08 -10.75 30.06
CA GLY A 174 6.42 -11.80 30.83
C GLY A 174 5.81 -12.87 29.94
N THR A 175 4.53 -13.20 30.14
CA THR A 175 3.83 -14.23 29.34
C THR A 175 2.56 -13.72 28.67
N ARG A 176 2.20 -12.45 28.86
CA ARG A 176 0.87 -11.91 28.53
C ARG A 176 0.89 -10.55 27.88
N GLU A 177 2.07 -9.96 27.70
CA GLU A 177 2.27 -8.67 27.06
C GLU A 177 3.37 -8.85 26.02
N ALA A 178 3.15 -8.32 24.83
CA ALA A 178 4.16 -8.28 23.78
C ALA A 178 4.08 -6.96 23.02
N GLU A 179 5.25 -6.43 22.69
CA GLU A 179 5.41 -5.35 21.74
C GLU A 179 5.72 -5.96 20.37
N LEU A 180 4.87 -5.66 19.39
CA LEU A 180 5.00 -6.11 18.01
C LEU A 180 5.47 -4.94 17.17
N VAL A 181 6.54 -5.17 16.42
CA VAL A 181 7.11 -4.21 15.50
C VAL A 181 7.15 -4.83 14.12
N LEU A 182 6.64 -4.10 13.14
CA LEU A 182 6.70 -4.49 11.74
C LEU A 182 7.27 -3.36 10.87
N GLU A 183 8.36 -3.68 10.19
CA GLU A 183 9.05 -2.80 9.26
C GLU A 183 8.88 -3.31 7.83
N GLY A 184 8.30 -2.48 6.98
CA GLY A 184 8.21 -2.73 5.55
C GLY A 184 9.31 -2.05 4.78
N LYS A 185 9.63 -2.60 3.60
CA LYS A 185 10.57 -2.00 2.65
C LYS A 185 9.87 -1.77 1.31
N MET A 186 9.96 -0.55 0.79
CA MET A 186 9.55 -0.20 -0.56
C MET A 186 10.62 0.66 -1.21
N ASP A 187 11.19 0.19 -2.33
CA ASP A 187 12.34 0.84 -2.97
C ASP A 187 13.47 1.08 -1.93
N ASP A 188 13.78 2.35 -1.64
CA ASP A 188 14.75 2.82 -0.64
C ASP A 188 14.11 3.38 0.65
N GLU A 189 12.78 3.33 0.77
CA GLU A 189 12.07 3.80 1.96
C GLU A 189 11.66 2.63 2.85
N THR A 190 11.93 2.79 4.16
CA THR A 190 11.40 1.91 5.19
C THR A 190 10.27 2.59 5.94
N TYR A 191 9.30 1.80 6.39
CA TYR A 191 8.20 2.30 7.21
C TYR A 191 7.92 1.31 8.30
N LYS A 192 7.61 1.84 9.48
CA LYS A 192 7.49 1.08 10.72
C LYS A 192 6.09 1.24 11.29
N VAL A 193 5.51 0.13 11.71
CA VAL A 193 4.25 0.09 12.45
C VAL A 193 4.52 -0.69 13.74
N GLU A 194 4.06 -0.15 14.86
CA GLU A 194 4.29 -0.71 16.19
C GLU A 194 2.97 -0.82 16.93
N THR A 195 2.81 -1.87 17.72
CA THR A 195 1.65 -2.03 18.58
C THR A 195 1.99 -2.85 19.82
N THR A 196 1.32 -2.57 20.92
CA THR A 196 1.41 -3.37 22.14
C THR A 196 0.14 -4.19 22.30
N VAL A 197 0.30 -5.49 22.50
CA VAL A 197 -0.80 -6.45 22.58
C VAL A 197 -0.76 -7.22 23.89
N PHE A 198 -1.94 -7.63 24.34
CA PHE A 198 -2.15 -8.32 25.60
C PHE A 198 -2.93 -9.62 25.38
N ALA A 199 -2.44 -10.71 25.96
CA ALA A 199 -3.12 -12.00 25.99
C ALA A 199 -4.34 -11.98 26.92
N ARG A 200 -5.32 -12.86 26.66
CA ARG A 200 -6.55 -13.04 27.42
C ARG A 200 -6.29 -13.32 28.90
N ALA A 201 -7.00 -12.64 29.80
CA ALA A 201 -6.99 -12.94 31.25
C ALA A 201 -7.67 -14.28 31.56
N GLN A 202 -7.05 -15.07 32.45
CA GLN A 202 -7.64 -16.30 32.99
C GLN A 202 -8.78 -15.97 33.97
#